data_AF-A0AB39XUG6-F1
#
_entry.id   AF-A0AB39XUG6-F1
#
_cell.length_a   1.000
_cell.length_b   1.000
_cell.length_c   1.000
_cell.angle_alpha   90.00
_cell.angle_beta   90.00
_cell.angle_gamma   90.00
#
_symmetry.space_group_name_H-M   'P 1'
#
loop_
_entity.id
_entity.type
_entity.pdbx_description
1 polymer ?
#
loop_
_entity_poly.entity_id
_entity_poly.type
_entity_poly.pdbx_seq_one_letter_code
_entity_poly.pdbx_strand_id
1 'polypeptide(L)'
;MFAPLVASAVTLAMSAHGTADARPVAHGARDTTYLLAAATGLIGTGFHLYNVTKKVGGFSWQNLFYGAPVGAPMAILLSGLLGYCSERVRESKSQTGPEVLSLPAGRTIAAVTAAGLLGTTGEVGLLHFRGAFHNPVMAIPVTLPPIGAGLLLAASAGARRPHRLARWWMRLLVGMGLAGVGFHAYGVSRNMGGWRNWSQNLLSGPPLPAPPSFAGLALAGLAALELMREYPDA
;
A
#
# COMPACT_ATOMS: atom_id res chain seq x y z
N MET A 1 -10.47 -16.81 -9.35
CA MET A 1 -9.09 -16.26 -9.47
C MET A 1 -9.01 -15.00 -10.34
N PHE A 2 -10.02 -14.63 -11.14
CA PHE A 2 -9.95 -13.45 -12.01
C PHE A 2 -10.27 -12.11 -11.35
N ALA A 3 -11.07 -12.10 -10.28
CA ALA A 3 -11.53 -10.85 -9.65
C ALA A 3 -10.38 -9.91 -9.20
N PRO A 4 -9.30 -10.39 -8.55
CA PRO A 4 -8.17 -9.52 -8.20
C PRO A 4 -7.48 -8.91 -9.42
N LEU A 5 -7.30 -9.68 -10.50
CA LEU A 5 -6.64 -9.20 -11.72
C LEU A 5 -7.47 -8.10 -12.39
N VAL A 6 -8.78 -8.32 -12.52
CA VAL A 6 -9.71 -7.35 -13.09
C VAL A 6 -9.76 -6.10 -12.21
N ALA A 7 -9.94 -6.26 -10.90
CA ALA A 7 -9.99 -5.14 -9.96
C ALA A 7 -8.72 -4.30 -10.01
N SER A 8 -7.53 -4.92 -9.97
CA SER A 8 -6.25 -4.20 -10.06
C SER A 8 -6.06 -3.52 -11.41
N ALA A 9 -6.37 -4.18 -12.53
CA ALA A 9 -6.22 -3.60 -13.87
C ALA A 9 -7.13 -2.40 -14.08
N VAL A 10 -8.41 -2.52 -13.71
CA VAL A 10 -9.39 -1.42 -13.84
C VAL A 10 -9.02 -0.27 -12.89
N THR A 11 -8.62 -0.58 -11.65
CA THR A 11 -8.16 0.45 -10.69
C THR A 11 -6.95 1.21 -11.21
N LEU A 12 -5.98 0.51 -11.78
CA LEU A 12 -4.80 1.13 -12.37
C LEU A 12 -5.17 2.02 -13.57
N ALA A 13 -6.02 1.53 -14.48
CA ALA A 13 -6.49 2.30 -15.62
C ALA A 13 -7.26 3.57 -15.21
N MET A 14 -8.13 3.46 -14.20
CA MET A 14 -8.88 4.59 -13.65
C MET A 14 -7.98 5.59 -12.91
N SER A 15 -6.93 5.09 -12.24
CA SER A 15 -5.94 5.95 -11.59
C SER A 15 -5.12 6.71 -12.63
N ALA A 16 -4.68 6.05 -13.70
CA ALA A 16 -3.98 6.70 -14.81
C ALA A 16 -4.86 7.75 -15.51
N HIS A 17 -6.13 7.42 -15.75
CA HIS A 17 -7.10 8.39 -16.23
C HIS A 17 -7.24 9.59 -15.28
N GLY A 18 -7.35 9.36 -13.98
CA GLY A 18 -7.46 10.42 -12.97
C GLY A 18 -6.20 11.27 -12.80
N THR A 19 -5.02 10.75 -13.12
CA THR A 19 -3.79 11.57 -13.16
C THR A 19 -3.73 12.49 -14.38
N ALA A 20 -4.37 12.11 -15.49
CA ALA A 20 -4.43 12.92 -16.72
C ALA A 20 -5.62 13.91 -16.73
N ASP A 21 -6.58 13.73 -15.82
CA ASP A 21 -7.78 14.56 -15.73
C ASP A 21 -7.58 15.76 -14.80
N ALA A 22 -7.54 16.96 -15.37
CA ALA A 22 -7.34 18.21 -14.64
C ALA A 22 -8.61 18.77 -13.99
N ARG A 23 -9.77 18.14 -14.20
CA ARG A 23 -11.04 18.66 -13.65
C ARG A 23 -11.06 18.52 -12.13
N PRO A 24 -11.47 19.57 -11.38
CA PRO A 24 -11.53 19.55 -9.91
C PRO A 24 -12.83 18.91 -9.40
N VAL A 25 -13.28 17.84 -10.05
CA VAL A 25 -14.53 17.14 -9.68
C VAL A 25 -14.27 15.65 -9.58
N ALA A 26 -14.95 15.00 -8.63
CA ALA A 26 -14.96 13.55 -8.57
C ALA A 26 -15.60 12.96 -9.83
N HIS A 27 -15.11 11.81 -10.25
CA HIS A 27 -15.63 11.09 -11.40
C HIS A 27 -16.33 9.81 -10.93
N GLY A 28 -17.64 9.70 -11.20
CA GLY A 28 -18.46 8.58 -10.71
C GLY A 28 -17.91 7.19 -11.09
N ALA A 29 -17.33 7.04 -12.28
CA ALA A 29 -16.69 5.78 -12.68
C ALA A 29 -15.40 5.47 -11.89
N ARG A 30 -14.60 6.49 -11.53
CA ARG A 30 -13.40 6.31 -10.71
C ARG A 30 -13.80 5.93 -9.28
N ASP A 31 -14.76 6.67 -8.71
CA ASP A 31 -15.33 6.37 -7.40
C ASP A 31 -15.87 4.95 -7.30
N THR A 32 -16.70 4.56 -8.26
CA THR A 32 -17.28 3.22 -8.30
C THR A 32 -16.18 2.16 -8.39
N THR A 33 -15.16 2.39 -9.22
CA THR A 33 -14.01 1.49 -9.35
C THR A 33 -13.26 1.35 -8.03
N TYR A 34 -12.95 2.46 -7.36
CA TYR A 34 -12.23 2.47 -6.09
C TYR A 34 -13.02 1.77 -4.98
N LEU A 35 -14.33 1.99 -4.90
CA LEU A 35 -15.21 1.30 -3.96
C LEU A 35 -15.30 -0.20 -4.25
N LEU A 36 -15.42 -0.60 -5.52
CA LEU A 36 -15.41 -2.01 -5.90
C LEU A 36 -14.07 -2.69 -5.60
N ALA A 37 -12.95 -2.00 -5.82
CA ALA A 37 -11.63 -2.48 -5.44
C ALA A 37 -11.53 -2.64 -3.91
N ALA A 38 -11.98 -1.65 -3.13
CA ALA A 38 -12.02 -1.73 -1.69
C ALA A 38 -12.86 -2.93 -1.21
N ALA A 39 -14.07 -3.09 -1.73
CA ALA A 39 -14.93 -4.22 -1.42
C ALA A 39 -14.30 -5.57 -1.80
N THR A 40 -13.67 -5.66 -2.98
CA THR A 40 -12.98 -6.87 -3.45
C THR A 40 -11.83 -7.24 -2.51
N GLY A 41 -11.02 -6.26 -2.10
CA GLY A 41 -9.94 -6.46 -1.15
C GLY A 41 -10.44 -6.88 0.24
N LEU A 42 -11.52 -6.28 0.73
CA LEU A 42 -12.13 -6.63 2.01
C LEU A 42 -12.68 -8.07 2.01
N ILE A 43 -13.45 -8.44 0.98
CA ILE A 43 -13.99 -9.79 0.83
C ILE A 43 -12.85 -10.81 0.69
N GLY A 44 -11.85 -10.51 -0.15
CA GLY A 44 -10.68 -11.36 -0.34
C GLY A 44 -9.90 -11.57 0.95
N THR A 45 -9.81 -10.55 1.79
CA THR A 45 -9.18 -10.64 3.11
C THR A 45 -9.95 -11.57 4.02
N GLY A 46 -11.27 -11.40 4.12
CA GLY A 46 -12.12 -12.33 4.88
C GLY A 46 -11.93 -13.78 4.42
N PHE A 47 -11.89 -14.02 3.11
CA PHE A 47 -11.64 -15.34 2.54
C PHE A 47 -10.26 -15.89 2.90
N HIS A 48 -9.21 -15.06 2.83
CA HIS A 48 -7.85 -15.46 3.21
C HIS A 48 -7.75 -15.79 4.70
N LEU A 49 -8.33 -14.97 5.58
CA LEU A 49 -8.38 -15.23 7.02
C LEU A 49 -9.12 -16.53 7.32
N TYR A 50 -10.32 -16.71 6.73
CA TYR A 50 -11.11 -17.93 6.88
C TYR A 50 -10.33 -19.18 6.46
N ASN A 51 -9.62 -19.12 5.33
CA ASN A 51 -8.83 -20.26 4.86
C ASN A 51 -7.64 -20.57 5.76
N VAL A 52 -7.01 -19.56 6.36
CA VAL A 52 -5.93 -19.77 7.33
C VAL A 52 -6.47 -20.40 8.61
N THR A 53 -7.60 -19.92 9.15
CA THR A 53 -8.18 -20.46 10.39
C THR A 53 -8.78 -21.84 10.24
N LYS A 54 -9.26 -22.21 9.05
CA LYS A 54 -9.79 -23.54 8.76
C LYS A 54 -8.71 -24.63 8.65
N LYS A 55 -7.47 -24.27 8.30
CA LYS A 55 -6.38 -25.24 8.23
C LYS A 55 -6.04 -25.78 9.62
N VAL A 56 -5.67 -27.06 9.69
CA VAL A 56 -5.14 -27.67 10.92
C VAL A 56 -3.96 -26.83 11.40
N GLY A 57 -3.96 -26.47 12.69
CA GLY A 57 -2.97 -25.59 13.30
C GLY A 57 -3.24 -24.09 13.19
N GLY A 58 -4.32 -23.65 12.51
CA GLY A 58 -4.74 -22.23 12.48
C GLY A 58 -3.63 -21.27 12.06
N PHE A 59 -3.33 -20.26 12.89
CA PHE A 59 -2.23 -19.30 12.68
C PHE A 59 -0.84 -19.84 13.02
N SER A 60 -0.55 -21.10 12.68
CA SER A 60 0.80 -21.66 12.83
C SER A 60 1.77 -21.03 11.83
N TRP A 61 3.08 -21.06 12.16
CA TRP A 61 4.13 -20.62 11.24
C TRP A 61 4.02 -21.30 9.88
N GLN A 62 3.74 -22.60 9.83
CA GLN A 62 3.58 -23.31 8.58
C GLN A 62 2.44 -22.75 7.72
N ASN A 63 1.28 -22.43 8.33
CA ASN A 63 0.14 -21.89 7.60
C ASN A 63 0.35 -20.44 7.14
N LEU A 64 1.10 -19.63 7.91
CA LEU A 64 1.48 -18.29 7.49
C LEU A 64 2.47 -18.32 6.31
N PHE A 65 3.46 -19.23 6.34
CA PHE A 65 4.51 -19.31 5.33
C PHE A 65 4.07 -19.92 4.00
N TYR A 66 3.26 -20.98 4.07
CA TYR A 66 2.89 -21.80 2.91
C TYR A 66 1.39 -21.71 2.57
N GLY A 67 0.64 -20.87 3.29
CA GLY A 67 -0.76 -20.60 3.03
C GLY A 67 -1.00 -19.41 2.09
N ALA A 68 -2.26 -19.00 2.02
CA ALA A 68 -2.66 -17.83 1.25
C ALA A 68 -2.10 -16.56 1.93
N PRO A 69 -1.37 -15.69 1.21
CA PRO A 69 -0.82 -14.47 1.80
C PRO A 69 -1.95 -13.55 2.26
N VAL A 70 -1.98 -13.19 3.54
CA VAL A 70 -3.08 -12.39 4.11
C VAL A 70 -3.07 -10.95 3.59
N GLY A 71 -1.89 -10.40 3.24
CA GLY A 71 -1.77 -9.01 2.82
C GLY A 71 -1.98 -8.78 1.32
N ALA A 72 -1.94 -9.82 0.48
CA ALA A 72 -2.26 -9.70 -0.94
C ALA A 72 -3.64 -9.03 -1.22
N PRO A 73 -4.76 -9.46 -0.61
CA PRO A 73 -6.03 -8.76 -0.76
C PRO A 73 -6.08 -7.39 -0.04
N MET A 74 -5.27 -7.18 1.00
CA MET A 74 -5.13 -5.86 1.65
C MET A 74 -4.55 -4.80 0.72
N ALA A 75 -3.63 -5.16 -0.16
CA ALA A 75 -3.08 -4.20 -1.13
C ALA A 75 -4.18 -3.63 -2.05
N ILE A 76 -5.12 -4.48 -2.49
CA ILE A 76 -6.28 -4.06 -3.30
C ILE A 76 -7.24 -3.21 -2.46
N LEU A 77 -7.49 -3.60 -1.20
CA LEU A 77 -8.30 -2.80 -0.28
C LEU A 77 -7.71 -1.39 -0.12
N LEU A 78 -6.43 -1.29 0.23
CA LEU A 78 -5.73 -0.02 0.44
C LEU A 78 -5.71 0.82 -0.84
N SER A 79 -5.46 0.21 -2.00
CA SER A 79 -5.52 0.92 -3.28
C SER A 79 -6.92 1.51 -3.53
N GLY A 80 -7.98 0.75 -3.24
CA GLY A 80 -9.36 1.23 -3.35
C GLY A 80 -9.68 2.36 -2.38
N LEU A 81 -9.34 2.20 -1.10
CA LEU A 81 -9.57 3.22 -0.07
C LEU A 81 -8.83 4.53 -0.37
N LEU A 82 -7.55 4.45 -0.72
CA LEU A 82 -6.74 5.63 -1.04
C LEU A 82 -7.19 6.30 -2.34
N GLY A 83 -7.59 5.51 -3.35
CA GLY A 83 -8.19 6.03 -4.58
C GLY A 83 -9.50 6.77 -4.31
N TYR A 84 -10.39 6.20 -3.49
CA TYR A 84 -11.63 6.85 -3.07
C TYR A 84 -11.37 8.16 -2.32
N CYS A 85 -10.43 8.16 -1.38
CA CYS A 85 -10.01 9.39 -0.70
C CYS A 85 -9.50 10.45 -1.68
N SER A 86 -8.79 10.05 -2.75
CA SER A 86 -8.31 10.99 -3.76
C SER A 86 -9.45 11.72 -4.48
N GLU A 87 -10.58 11.05 -4.72
CA GLU A 87 -11.76 11.68 -5.34
C GLU A 87 -12.51 12.60 -4.39
N ARG A 88 -12.59 12.24 -3.09
CA ARG A 88 -13.15 13.14 -2.05
C ARG A 88 -12.32 14.41 -1.91
N VAL A 89 -10.99 14.29 -1.95
CA VAL A 89 -10.09 15.44 -1.97
C VAL A 89 -10.32 16.29 -3.22
N ARG A 90 -10.49 15.66 -4.39
CA ARG A 90 -10.72 16.33 -5.67
C ARG A 90 -12.03 17.12 -5.72
N GLU A 91 -13.08 16.57 -5.11
CA GLU A 91 -14.43 17.17 -5.06
C GLU A 91 -14.56 18.30 -4.02
N SER A 92 -13.65 18.35 -3.04
CA SER A 92 -13.74 19.32 -1.95
C SER A 92 -13.65 20.77 -2.46
N LYS A 93 -14.70 21.53 -2.18
CA LYS A 93 -14.74 23.00 -2.34
C LYS A 93 -14.57 23.74 -1.01
N SER A 94 -14.26 23.02 0.06
CA SER A 94 -14.27 23.57 1.41
C SER A 94 -13.10 24.53 1.65
N GLN A 95 -13.40 25.70 2.24
CA GLN A 95 -12.38 26.61 2.74
C GLN A 95 -11.65 26.05 3.97
N THR A 96 -12.28 25.13 4.71
CA THR A 96 -11.69 24.49 5.91
C THR A 96 -10.89 23.24 5.57
N GLY A 97 -10.93 22.76 4.33
CA GLY A 97 -10.16 21.62 3.82
C GLY A 97 -11.02 20.37 3.52
N PRO A 98 -10.46 19.39 2.78
CA PRO A 98 -11.17 18.18 2.40
C PRO A 98 -11.44 17.24 3.58
N GLU A 99 -12.60 16.60 3.57
CA GLU A 99 -13.02 15.61 4.56
C GLU A 99 -13.31 14.24 3.91
N VAL A 100 -13.07 13.17 4.66
CA VAL A 100 -13.43 11.80 4.33
C VAL A 100 -14.16 11.22 5.53
N LEU A 101 -15.42 10.81 5.36
CA LEU A 101 -16.27 10.31 6.45
C LEU A 101 -16.39 11.31 7.62
N SER A 102 -16.53 12.60 7.30
CA SER A 102 -16.57 13.70 8.29
C SER A 102 -15.32 13.82 9.17
N LEU A 103 -14.22 13.21 8.73
CA LEU A 103 -12.90 13.35 9.34
C LEU A 103 -11.96 14.07 8.38
N PRO A 104 -10.97 14.80 8.91
CA PRO A 104 -10.01 15.54 8.08
C PRO A 104 -9.25 14.61 7.15
N ALA A 105 -9.34 14.82 5.84
CA ALA A 105 -8.80 13.87 4.85
C ALA A 105 -7.31 13.62 5.06
N GLY A 106 -6.53 14.66 5.38
CA GLY A 106 -5.10 14.52 5.69
C GLY A 106 -4.82 13.57 6.84
N ARG A 107 -5.56 13.68 7.96
CA ARG A 107 -5.40 12.80 9.13
C ARG A 107 -5.87 11.37 8.82
N THR A 108 -7.00 11.24 8.15
CA THR A 108 -7.56 9.93 7.75
C THR A 108 -6.62 9.19 6.82
N ILE A 109 -6.12 9.84 5.77
CA ILE A 109 -5.17 9.25 4.82
C ILE A 109 -3.86 8.89 5.53
N ALA A 110 -3.35 9.74 6.44
CA ALA A 110 -2.16 9.44 7.22
C ALA A 110 -2.34 8.18 8.08
N ALA A 111 -3.47 8.05 8.78
CA ALA A 111 -3.77 6.89 9.61
C ALA A 111 -3.92 5.59 8.78
N VAL A 112 -4.67 5.64 7.67
CA VAL A 112 -4.82 4.51 6.74
C VAL A 112 -3.48 4.11 6.14
N THR A 113 -2.68 5.08 5.73
CA THR A 113 -1.34 4.84 5.19
C THR A 113 -0.43 4.20 6.24
N ALA A 114 -0.44 4.68 7.48
CA ALA A 114 0.35 4.11 8.56
C ALA A 114 -0.03 2.65 8.84
N ALA A 115 -1.34 2.35 8.92
CA ALA A 115 -1.83 0.98 9.06
C ALA A 115 -1.38 0.10 7.89
N GLY A 116 -1.47 0.63 6.66
CA GLY A 116 -0.99 -0.04 5.45
C GLY A 116 0.51 -0.33 5.48
N LEU A 117 1.34 0.61 5.95
CA LEU A 117 2.79 0.41 6.09
C LEU A 117 3.12 -0.67 7.12
N LEU A 118 2.43 -0.69 8.27
CA LEU A 118 2.62 -1.72 9.30
C LEU A 118 2.19 -3.11 8.80
N GLY A 119 1.02 -3.22 8.18
CA GLY A 119 0.53 -4.48 7.61
C GLY A 119 1.44 -5.02 6.51
N THR A 120 1.85 -4.15 5.58
CA THR A 120 2.79 -4.51 4.49
C THR A 120 4.14 -4.93 5.07
N THR A 121 4.61 -4.28 6.15
CA THR A 121 5.86 -4.67 6.83
C THR A 121 5.76 -6.07 7.42
N GLY A 122 4.65 -6.42 8.07
CA GLY A 122 4.44 -7.76 8.63
C GLY A 122 4.55 -8.85 7.56
N GLU A 123 3.89 -8.64 6.41
CA GLU A 123 3.95 -9.59 5.30
C GLU A 123 5.33 -9.64 4.65
N VAL A 124 5.99 -8.50 4.46
CA VAL A 124 7.34 -8.44 3.90
C VAL A 124 8.36 -9.09 4.83
N GLY A 125 8.22 -8.92 6.14
CA GLY A 125 9.05 -9.60 7.14
C GLY A 125 8.92 -11.12 7.04
N LEU A 126 7.71 -11.62 6.90
CA LEU A 126 7.44 -13.04 6.68
C LEU A 126 8.10 -13.56 5.39
N LEU A 127 7.93 -12.84 4.28
CA LEU A 127 8.47 -13.22 2.97
C LEU A 127 10.00 -13.13 2.91
N HIS A 128 10.60 -12.15 3.58
CA HIS A 128 12.05 -12.01 3.68
C HIS A 128 12.65 -13.05 4.63
N PHE A 129 11.94 -13.43 5.69
CA PHE A 129 12.33 -14.55 6.55
C PHE A 129 12.29 -15.87 5.78
N ARG A 130 11.28 -16.08 4.91
CA ARG A 130 11.24 -17.25 4.00
C ARG A 130 12.44 -17.27 3.04
N GLY A 131 12.93 -16.10 2.65
CA GLY A 131 14.20 -15.93 1.93
C GLY A 131 15.45 -15.90 2.82
N ALA A 132 15.33 -16.26 4.10
CA ALA A 132 16.36 -16.31 5.13
C ALA A 132 17.17 -15.01 5.34
N PHE A 133 16.65 -13.85 4.92
CA PHE A 133 17.38 -12.57 4.98
C PHE A 133 18.82 -12.66 4.43
N HIS A 134 19.03 -13.46 3.36
CA HIS A 134 20.37 -13.74 2.82
C HIS A 134 21.18 -12.49 2.44
N ASN A 135 20.52 -11.36 2.16
CA ASN A 135 21.17 -10.08 1.95
C ASN A 135 20.76 -9.12 3.09
N PRO A 136 21.71 -8.46 3.79
CA PRO A 136 21.40 -7.47 4.83
C PRO A 136 20.46 -6.34 4.37
N VAL A 137 20.46 -5.99 3.08
CA VAL A 137 19.54 -5.01 2.48
C VAL A 137 18.07 -5.42 2.67
N MET A 138 17.77 -6.71 2.85
CA MET A 138 16.43 -7.22 3.13
C MET A 138 15.89 -6.74 4.49
N ALA A 139 16.74 -6.25 5.40
CA ALA A 139 16.31 -5.64 6.67
C ALA A 139 15.73 -4.22 6.49
N ILE A 140 16.09 -3.54 5.40
CA ILE A 140 15.64 -2.15 5.13
C ILE A 140 14.11 -2.05 5.04
N PRO A 141 13.40 -2.84 4.20
CA PRO A 141 11.96 -2.73 4.05
C PRO A 141 11.16 -3.26 5.25
N VAL A 142 11.80 -3.87 6.25
CA VAL A 142 11.15 -4.27 7.51
C VAL A 142 11.44 -3.30 8.67
N THR A 143 12.32 -2.32 8.45
CA THR A 143 12.75 -1.36 9.48
C THR A 143 12.29 0.05 9.18
N LEU A 144 12.49 0.54 7.96
CA LEU A 144 12.12 1.91 7.60
C LEU A 144 10.61 2.17 7.60
N PRO A 145 9.75 1.26 7.07
CA PRO A 145 8.32 1.54 7.02
C PRO A 145 7.63 1.63 8.39
N PRO A 146 7.94 0.80 9.42
CA PRO A 146 7.39 0.99 10.77
C PRO A 146 7.73 2.35 11.38
N ILE A 147 8.96 2.86 11.17
CA ILE A 147 9.34 4.21 11.60
C ILE A 147 8.47 5.24 10.88
N GLY A 148 8.28 5.09 9.57
CA GLY A 148 7.42 5.96 8.77
C GLY A 148 5.96 5.94 9.22
N ALA A 149 5.44 4.76 9.57
CA ALA A 149 4.11 4.60 10.12
C ALA A 149 3.97 5.32 11.47
N GLY A 150 4.95 5.19 12.36
CA GLY A 150 4.97 5.93 13.63
C GLY A 150 4.97 7.45 13.43
N LEU A 151 5.74 7.95 12.46
CA LEU A 151 5.76 9.37 12.11
C LEU A 151 4.42 9.86 11.53
N LEU A 152 3.74 9.04 10.72
CA LEU A 152 2.41 9.35 10.20
C LEU A 152 1.33 9.30 11.28
N LEU A 153 1.38 8.34 12.20
CA LEU A 153 0.45 8.27 13.34
C LEU A 153 0.63 9.47 14.28
N ALA A 154 1.89 9.85 14.55
CA ALA A 154 2.18 11.06 15.31
C ALA A 154 1.68 12.32 14.60
N ALA A 155 1.75 12.37 13.26
CA ALA A 155 1.19 13.46 12.48
C ALA A 155 -0.34 13.48 12.51
N SER A 156 -1.00 12.31 12.44
CA SER A 156 -2.46 12.23 12.48
C SER A 156 -3.05 12.59 13.84
N ALA A 157 -2.34 12.31 14.94
CA ALA A 157 -2.80 12.58 16.31
C ALA A 157 -2.27 13.90 16.90
N GLY A 158 -1.21 14.46 16.32
CA GLY A 158 -0.43 15.55 16.92
C GLY A 158 -0.99 16.95 16.66
N ALA A 159 -0.47 17.91 17.44
CA ALA A 159 -0.72 19.33 17.25
C ALA A 159 -0.18 19.84 15.90
N ARG A 160 -0.78 20.93 15.40
CA ARG A 160 -0.44 21.61 14.14
C ARG A 160 1.04 22.00 14.11
N ARG A 161 1.89 21.17 13.51
CA ARG A 161 3.32 21.41 13.39
C ARG A 161 3.82 20.97 12.01
N PRO A 162 4.86 21.64 11.48
CA PRO A 162 5.46 21.21 10.22
C PRO A 162 6.12 19.83 10.39
N HIS A 163 5.50 18.80 9.83
CA HIS A 163 5.95 17.40 9.89
C HIS A 163 7.15 17.12 8.94
N ARG A 164 8.22 17.93 9.04
CA ARG A 164 9.39 17.88 8.14
C ARG A 164 10.07 16.52 8.13
N LEU A 165 10.24 15.92 9.30
CA LEU A 165 10.84 14.58 9.43
C LEU A 165 9.98 13.52 8.75
N ALA A 166 8.67 13.51 9.01
CA ALA A 166 7.73 12.57 8.37
C ALA A 166 7.78 12.69 6.84
N ARG A 167 7.82 13.93 6.32
CA ARG A 167 7.90 14.19 4.88
C ARG A 167 9.20 13.67 4.26
N TRP A 168 10.35 13.94 4.89
CA TRP A 168 11.62 13.37 4.44
C TRP A 168 11.61 11.85 4.50
N TRP A 169 11.03 11.27 5.55
CA TRP A 169 10.93 9.83 5.71
C TRP A 169 10.05 9.20 4.63
N MET A 170 8.91 9.81 4.28
CA MET A 170 8.08 9.31 3.19
C MET A 170 8.82 9.37 1.84
N ARG A 171 9.59 10.43 1.56
CA ARG A 171 10.47 10.48 0.36
C ARG A 171 11.50 9.35 0.35
N LEU A 172 12.10 9.06 1.50
CA LEU A 172 13.01 7.93 1.66
C LEU A 172 12.31 6.60 1.36
N LEU A 173 11.09 6.41 1.86
CA LEU A 173 10.29 5.20 1.58
C LEU A 173 9.89 5.07 0.10
N VAL A 174 9.60 6.19 -0.59
CA VAL A 174 9.41 6.19 -2.06
C VAL A 174 10.67 5.70 -2.75
N GLY A 175 11.83 6.28 -2.43
CA GLY A 175 13.11 5.84 -3.00
C GLY A 175 13.43 4.38 -2.72
N MET A 176 13.17 3.91 -1.50
CA MET A 176 13.34 2.52 -1.09
C MET A 176 12.43 1.57 -1.88
N GLY A 177 11.15 1.90 -2.04
CA GLY A 177 10.21 1.08 -2.80
C GLY A 177 10.59 0.97 -4.28
N LEU A 178 11.05 2.07 -4.89
CA LEU A 178 11.53 2.07 -6.28
C LEU A 178 12.85 1.28 -6.43
N ALA A 179 13.82 1.50 -5.55
CA ALA A 179 15.09 0.76 -5.56
C ALA A 179 14.87 -0.75 -5.34
N GLY A 180 13.92 -1.11 -4.48
CA GLY A 180 13.56 -2.50 -4.22
C GLY A 180 13.07 -3.26 -5.46
N VAL A 181 12.41 -2.59 -6.42
CA VAL A 181 12.07 -3.21 -7.72
C VAL A 181 13.33 -3.70 -8.42
N GLY A 182 14.38 -2.87 -8.45
CA GLY A 182 15.67 -3.23 -9.03
C GLY A 182 16.34 -4.41 -8.33
N PHE A 183 16.34 -4.42 -6.99
CA PHE A 183 16.87 -5.54 -6.22
C PHE A 183 16.08 -6.84 -6.46
N HIS A 184 14.75 -6.78 -6.52
CA HIS A 184 13.92 -7.95 -6.79
C HIS A 184 14.09 -8.45 -8.22
N ALA A 185 14.17 -7.54 -9.20
CA ALA A 185 14.46 -7.85 -10.60
C ALA A 185 15.84 -8.51 -10.77
N TYR A 186 16.85 -8.00 -10.07
CA TYR A 186 18.16 -8.63 -10.01
C TYR A 186 18.09 -10.01 -9.37
N GLY A 187 17.37 -10.17 -8.27
CA GLY A 187 17.12 -11.47 -7.64
C GLY A 187 16.50 -12.49 -8.60
N VAL A 188 15.48 -12.08 -9.38
CA VAL A 188 14.89 -12.91 -10.44
C VAL A 188 15.94 -13.33 -11.48
N SER A 189 16.83 -12.42 -11.88
CA SER A 189 17.88 -12.75 -12.85
C SER A 189 18.87 -13.83 -12.36
N ARG A 190 19.03 -13.97 -11.04
CA ARG A 190 19.92 -14.95 -10.41
C ARG A 190 19.27 -16.31 -10.13
N ASN A 191 17.95 -16.43 -10.27
CA ASN A 191 17.27 -17.71 -10.15
C ASN A 191 17.60 -18.63 -11.33
N MET A 192 17.31 -19.94 -11.19
CA MET A 192 17.52 -20.91 -12.27
C MET A 192 16.77 -20.50 -13.55
N GLY A 193 17.52 -20.36 -14.65
CA GLY A 193 17.02 -19.87 -15.94
C GLY A 193 16.75 -18.36 -16.01
N GLY A 194 16.92 -17.63 -14.90
CA GLY A 194 16.75 -16.17 -14.83
C GLY A 194 15.47 -15.66 -15.50
N TRP A 195 15.57 -14.57 -16.23
CA TRP A 195 14.45 -14.00 -16.99
C TRP A 195 13.99 -14.85 -18.18
N ARG A 196 14.80 -15.82 -18.66
CA ARG A 196 14.37 -16.76 -19.69
C ARG A 196 13.30 -17.71 -19.16
N ASN A 197 13.30 -17.97 -17.85
CA ASN A 197 12.30 -18.76 -17.14
C ASN A 197 11.35 -17.87 -16.31
N TRP A 198 10.87 -16.78 -16.92
CA TRP A 198 10.09 -15.76 -16.21
C TRP A 198 8.79 -16.30 -15.62
N SER A 199 8.09 -17.24 -16.29
CA SER A 199 6.82 -17.77 -15.81
C SER A 199 6.95 -18.45 -14.45
N GLN A 200 8.03 -19.21 -14.25
CA GLN A 200 8.34 -19.84 -12.97
C GLN A 200 8.90 -18.81 -11.96
N ASN A 201 9.83 -17.97 -12.41
CA ASN A 201 10.54 -17.05 -11.51
C ASN A 201 9.67 -15.89 -11.03
N LEU A 202 8.61 -15.51 -11.75
CA LEU A 202 7.63 -14.54 -11.28
C LEU A 202 6.82 -15.08 -10.08
N LEU A 203 6.56 -16.40 -10.06
CA LEU A 203 5.78 -17.06 -9.01
C LEU A 203 6.63 -17.51 -7.83
N SER A 204 7.84 -18.01 -8.10
CA SER A 204 8.72 -18.62 -7.10
C SER A 204 9.83 -17.68 -6.61
N GLY A 205 10.17 -16.64 -7.39
CA GLY A 205 11.22 -15.69 -7.08
C GLY A 205 10.77 -14.52 -6.20
N PRO A 206 11.63 -13.51 -6.03
CA PRO A 206 11.29 -12.28 -5.30
C PRO A 206 10.07 -11.59 -5.93
N PRO A 207 9.06 -11.19 -5.14
CA PRO A 207 7.83 -10.61 -5.67
C PRO A 207 8.10 -9.19 -6.21
N LEU A 208 8.11 -9.01 -7.54
CA LEU A 208 8.32 -7.70 -8.18
C LEU A 208 7.28 -6.62 -7.77
N PRO A 209 5.99 -6.95 -7.54
CA PRO A 209 5.00 -5.94 -7.15
C PRO A 209 5.09 -5.50 -5.68
N ALA A 210 5.86 -6.19 -4.82
CA ALA A 210 5.91 -5.87 -3.39
C ALA A 210 6.68 -4.56 -3.08
N PRO A 211 7.88 -4.29 -3.63
CA PRO A 211 8.54 -3.01 -3.40
C PRO A 211 7.74 -1.74 -3.79
N PRO A 212 7.07 -1.66 -4.96
CA PRO A 212 6.35 -0.45 -5.34
C PRO A 212 5.09 -0.19 -4.50
N SER A 213 4.56 -1.17 -3.74
CA SER A 213 3.46 -0.92 -2.80
C SER A 213 3.87 0.03 -1.67
N PHE A 214 5.12 -0.06 -1.18
CA PHE A 214 5.68 0.90 -0.23
C PHE A 214 5.80 2.30 -0.83
N ALA A 215 6.20 2.41 -2.09
CA ALA A 215 6.26 3.69 -2.77
C ALA A 215 4.86 4.32 -2.91
N GLY A 216 3.85 3.52 -3.28
CA GLY A 216 2.45 3.96 -3.35
C GLY A 216 1.92 4.46 -2.00
N LEU A 217 2.12 3.69 -0.93
CA LEU A 217 1.74 4.10 0.42
C LEU A 217 2.49 5.37 0.85
N ALA A 218 3.80 5.45 0.60
CA ALA A 218 4.59 6.62 0.97
C ALA A 218 4.18 7.88 0.19
N LEU A 219 3.79 7.77 -1.08
CA LEU A 219 3.21 8.87 -1.85
C LEU A 219 1.87 9.34 -1.26
N ALA A 220 1.00 8.41 -0.85
CA ALA A 220 -0.23 8.75 -0.13
C ALA A 220 0.07 9.46 1.21
N GLY A 221 1.10 9.01 1.93
CA GLY A 221 1.60 9.67 3.14
C GLY A 221 2.12 11.09 2.87
N LEU A 222 2.83 11.31 1.76
CA LEU A 222 3.26 12.66 1.34
C LEU A 222 2.06 13.56 1.05
N ALA A 223 1.05 13.04 0.34
CA ALA A 223 -0.16 13.78 0.04
C ALA A 223 -0.93 14.13 1.34
N ALA A 224 -1.02 13.19 2.29
CA ALA A 224 -1.63 13.44 3.60
C ALA A 224 -0.92 14.56 4.39
N LEU A 225 0.42 14.50 4.43
CA LEU A 225 1.25 15.51 5.09
C LEU A 225 1.20 16.87 4.39
N GLU A 226 0.87 16.89 3.09
CA GLU A 226 0.66 18.12 2.34
C GLU A 226 -0.72 18.72 2.62
N LEU A 227 -1.77 17.89 2.64
CA LEU A 227 -3.12 18.33 3.02
C LEU A 227 -3.14 18.94 4.43
N MET A 228 -2.47 18.31 5.41
CA MET A 228 -2.39 18.87 6.77
C MET A 228 -1.55 20.16 6.85
N ARG A 229 -0.68 20.41 5.87
CA ARG A 229 0.09 21.66 5.78
C ARG A 229 -0.74 22.77 5.18
N GLU A 230 -1.51 22.47 4.13
CA GLU A 230 -2.34 23.42 3.41
C GLU A 230 -3.63 23.77 4.17
N TYR A 231 -4.20 22.80 4.87
CA TYR A 231 -5.42 22.95 5.68
C TYR A 231 -5.15 22.57 7.15
N PRO A 232 -4.54 23.47 7.95
CA PRO A 232 -4.27 23.20 9.37
C PRO A 232 -5.54 23.10 10.22
N ASP A 233 -6.64 23.70 9.73
CA ASP A 233 -7.94 23.76 10.39
C ASP A 233 -8.85 22.56 10.05
N ALA A 234 -8.50 21.77 9.03
CA ALA A 234 -9.03 20.43 8.83
C ALA A 234 -8.50 19.53 9.94
#